data_AF-A0A955HWC5-F1
#
_entry.id   AF-A0A955HWC5-F1
#
_cell.length_a   1.000
_cell.length_b   1.000
_cell.length_c   1.000
_cell.angle_alpha   90.00
_cell.angle_beta   90.00
_cell.angle_gamma   90.00
#
_symmetry.space_group_name_H-M   'P 1'
#
loop_
_entity.id
_entity.type
_entity.pdbx_description
1 polymer ?
#
loop_
_entity_poly.entity_id
_entity_poly.type
_entity_poly.pdbx_seq_one_letter_code
_entity_poly.pdbx_strand_id
1 'polypeptide(L)'
;MTGKFSKYIKERGPVMAAAAALAIGNGILPEEDAPQYEMVEDPHSLVDRGRILTPEELHLEYEIIGTARDIYQRMATTREEIWNVTKFLGKVVPNMAIMKAYEALWGENVSLDDLEKMGIERKTFSPLVDLGAFPLQKVREGTADFSRLKEAGIGSIVIMEDRAPHFYLNYGDFDADATVPLNRHGNADDVWTMSDLKKLVDGLHEQDIKVVIGFWGNTAEHEKNPFVNRNWDSLKPVVPYSDDINPLSFVEDEHGERIPFGDYIVQQYTKLNADFGFDGLFLGDGLMGFRSFLDPHGPYNFAEEQYLWTDFYRRVYNGLKEVDEADTLWAYDCMANGPAAARRNGVSLESITPYIDHYIFQSYGNDAWGKDYMKVPGYNVHRDEQQIASLPPELKKKVKYSIGLGDAVEHWKGRKKWMTEKHMLIGPHAGAGTLGVWSTEIFSHLFK
;
A
#
# COMPACT_ATOMS: atom_id res chain seq x y z
N MET A 1 -37.28 -4.47 14.05
CA MET A 1 -36.32 -5.46 13.51
C MET A 1 -37.04 -6.66 12.92
N THR A 2 -36.66 -7.09 11.71
CA THR A 2 -37.08 -8.38 11.12
C THR A 2 -36.19 -9.54 11.59
N GLY A 3 -36.68 -10.78 11.48
CA GLY A 3 -35.98 -11.98 11.98
C GLY A 3 -34.66 -12.30 11.24
N LYS A 4 -34.55 -11.96 9.95
CA LYS A 4 -33.32 -12.15 9.15
C LYS A 4 -32.20 -11.23 9.62
N PHE A 5 -32.47 -9.92 9.75
CA PHE A 5 -31.45 -8.93 10.13
C PHE A 5 -30.93 -9.14 11.56
N SER A 6 -31.81 -9.50 12.50
CA SER A 6 -31.42 -9.88 13.87
C SER A 6 -30.63 -11.20 13.95
N LYS A 7 -30.60 -12.01 12.88
CA LYS A 7 -29.70 -13.17 12.76
C LYS A 7 -28.33 -12.75 12.23
N TYR A 8 -28.29 -12.00 11.12
CA TYR A 8 -27.07 -11.48 10.50
C TYR A 8 -26.16 -10.78 11.52
N ILE A 9 -26.73 -9.84 12.27
CA ILE A 9 -26.04 -9.08 13.34
C ILE A 9 -25.48 -9.97 14.45
N LYS A 10 -26.07 -11.14 14.73
CA LYS A 10 -25.60 -12.06 15.79
C LYS A 10 -24.49 -13.00 15.33
N GLU A 11 -24.34 -13.20 14.03
CA GLU A 11 -23.34 -14.13 13.47
C GLU A 11 -21.97 -13.45 13.30
N ARG A 12 -21.93 -12.11 13.22
CA ARG A 12 -20.72 -11.28 13.08
C ARG A 12 -20.03 -10.84 14.38
N GLY A 13 -19.99 -11.73 15.37
CA GLY A 13 -19.27 -11.50 16.63
C GLY A 13 -19.78 -10.33 17.50
N PRO A 14 -19.24 -10.14 18.71
CA PRO A 14 -19.82 -9.22 19.69
C PRO A 14 -19.59 -7.73 19.40
N VAL A 15 -18.51 -7.38 18.69
CA VAL A 15 -18.18 -5.96 18.39
C VAL A 15 -19.04 -5.44 17.25
N MET A 16 -19.17 -6.18 16.14
CA MET A 16 -20.01 -5.75 15.02
C MET A 16 -21.50 -5.91 15.34
N ALA A 17 -21.88 -6.89 16.17
CA ALA A 17 -23.22 -6.96 16.75
C ALA A 17 -23.58 -5.69 17.54
N ALA A 18 -22.64 -5.17 18.34
CA ALA A 18 -22.82 -3.91 19.07
C ALA A 18 -22.79 -2.69 18.13
N ALA A 19 -21.96 -2.69 17.09
CA ALA A 19 -21.90 -1.64 16.07
C ALA A 19 -23.23 -1.44 15.35
N ALA A 20 -23.75 -2.50 14.72
CA ALA A 20 -25.03 -2.45 14.01
C ALA A 20 -26.19 -2.11 14.96
N ALA A 21 -26.21 -2.65 16.18
CA ALA A 21 -27.19 -2.27 17.19
C ALA A 21 -27.12 -0.78 17.59
N LEU A 22 -25.93 -0.17 17.62
CA LEU A 22 -25.77 1.26 17.86
C LEU A 22 -26.24 2.12 16.69
N ALA A 23 -25.96 1.72 15.45
CA ALA A 23 -26.40 2.45 14.26
C ALA A 23 -27.93 2.54 14.16
N ILE A 24 -28.61 1.41 14.40
CA ILE A 24 -30.08 1.34 14.50
C ILE A 24 -30.57 2.17 15.71
N GLY A 25 -29.97 1.96 16.89
CA GLY A 25 -30.42 2.58 18.15
C GLY A 25 -30.27 4.11 18.21
N ASN A 26 -29.42 4.70 17.36
CA ASN A 26 -29.29 6.16 17.22
C ASN A 26 -30.09 6.73 16.04
N GLY A 27 -30.85 5.92 15.30
CA GLY A 27 -31.62 6.36 14.14
C GLY A 27 -30.78 6.72 12.91
N ILE A 28 -29.51 6.29 12.86
CA ILE A 28 -28.65 6.41 11.67
C ILE A 28 -29.18 5.48 10.57
N LEU A 29 -29.64 4.29 10.97
CA LEU A 29 -30.54 3.44 10.19
C LEU A 29 -31.96 3.58 10.76
N PRO A 30 -32.92 4.23 10.06
CA PRO A 30 -34.30 4.35 10.55
C PRO A 30 -34.99 2.98 10.60
N GLU A 31 -35.72 2.64 11.66
CA GLU A 31 -36.41 1.32 11.73
C GLU A 31 -37.53 1.14 10.69
N GLU A 32 -37.98 2.22 10.04
CA GLU A 32 -39.08 2.23 9.06
C GLU A 32 -38.59 2.41 7.60
N ASP A 33 -37.48 3.13 7.38
CA ASP A 33 -36.84 3.34 6.06
C ASP A 33 -35.58 2.48 5.84
N ALA A 34 -35.12 1.70 6.84
CA ALA A 34 -34.11 0.66 6.63
C ALA A 34 -34.59 -0.22 5.48
N PRO A 35 -33.91 -0.22 4.30
CA PRO A 35 -34.51 -0.78 3.11
C PRO A 35 -34.83 -2.26 3.30
N GLN A 36 -35.84 -2.76 2.59
CA GLN A 36 -36.05 -4.20 2.48
C GLN A 36 -35.01 -4.81 1.54
N TYR A 37 -33.74 -4.66 1.92
CA TYR A 37 -32.65 -5.56 1.60
C TYR A 37 -32.99 -6.95 2.14
N GLU A 38 -33.89 -7.63 1.45
CA GLU A 38 -33.78 -9.07 1.29
C GLU A 38 -32.45 -9.32 0.58
N MET A 39 -31.36 -9.39 1.36
CA MET A 39 -30.12 -10.01 0.89
C MET A 39 -30.48 -11.45 0.53
N VAL A 40 -30.70 -11.68 -0.77
CA VAL A 40 -31.22 -12.94 -1.31
C VAL A 40 -30.21 -14.07 -1.07
N GLU A 41 -28.94 -13.72 -1.10
CA GLU A 41 -27.80 -14.58 -0.78
C GLU A 41 -26.79 -13.81 0.10
N ASP A 42 -25.90 -14.55 0.76
CA ASP A 42 -24.87 -14.02 1.65
C ASP A 42 -23.70 -13.39 0.86
N PRO A 43 -23.31 -12.13 1.11
CA PRO A 43 -22.17 -11.47 0.43
C PRO A 43 -20.86 -12.26 0.46
N HIS A 44 -20.57 -13.00 1.53
CA HIS A 44 -19.40 -13.87 1.59
C HIS A 44 -19.47 -14.94 0.48
N SER A 45 -20.61 -15.65 0.41
CA SER A 45 -20.86 -16.69 -0.60
C SER A 45 -20.86 -16.16 -2.04
N LEU A 46 -21.15 -14.88 -2.25
CA LEU A 46 -21.18 -14.22 -3.55
C LEU A 46 -19.75 -13.92 -4.03
N VAL A 47 -18.90 -13.40 -3.12
CA VAL A 47 -17.47 -13.17 -3.40
C VAL A 47 -16.71 -14.49 -3.56
N ASP A 48 -17.00 -15.52 -2.77
CA ASP A 48 -16.40 -16.86 -2.90
C ASP A 48 -16.74 -17.53 -4.24
N ARG A 49 -17.90 -17.21 -4.84
CA ARG A 49 -18.30 -17.63 -6.19
C ARG A 49 -17.69 -16.80 -7.32
N GLY A 50 -16.76 -15.89 -7.00
CA GLY A 50 -16.03 -15.07 -7.99
C GLY A 50 -16.75 -13.81 -8.45
N ARG A 51 -17.95 -13.50 -7.92
CA ARG A 51 -18.72 -12.32 -8.34
C ARG A 51 -18.19 -11.04 -7.70
N ILE A 52 -18.17 -9.94 -8.45
CA ILE A 52 -18.00 -8.59 -7.89
C ILE A 52 -19.35 -8.14 -7.27
N LEU A 53 -19.31 -7.57 -6.06
CA LEU A 53 -20.50 -7.03 -5.38
C LEU A 53 -21.05 -5.80 -6.12
N THR A 54 -22.35 -5.49 -6.01
CA THR A 54 -22.87 -4.22 -6.55
C THR A 54 -22.63 -3.07 -5.55
N PRO A 55 -22.69 -1.79 -5.98
CA PRO A 55 -22.61 -0.64 -5.08
C PRO A 55 -23.65 -0.69 -3.95
N GLU A 56 -24.86 -1.19 -4.22
CA GLU A 56 -25.93 -1.34 -3.23
C GLU A 56 -25.57 -2.39 -2.16
N GLU A 57 -24.91 -3.48 -2.55
CA GLU A 57 -24.44 -4.54 -1.64
C GLU A 57 -23.23 -4.09 -0.80
N LEU A 58 -22.34 -3.26 -1.36
CA LEU A 58 -21.23 -2.66 -0.62
C LEU A 58 -21.68 -1.59 0.39
N HIS A 59 -22.81 -0.92 0.14
CA HIS A 59 -23.26 0.24 0.92
C HIS A 59 -23.34 -0.06 2.43
N LEU A 60 -24.14 -1.08 2.78
CA LEU A 60 -24.34 -1.51 4.17
C LEU A 60 -23.03 -1.96 4.82
N GLU A 61 -22.15 -2.59 4.06
CA GLU A 61 -20.90 -3.16 4.56
C GLU A 61 -19.85 -2.09 4.85
N TYR A 62 -19.79 -1.04 4.03
CA TYR A 62 -18.91 0.12 4.28
C TYR A 62 -19.46 1.01 5.41
N GLU A 63 -20.79 1.10 5.60
CA GLU A 63 -21.40 1.73 6.80
C GLU A 63 -21.08 0.96 8.09
N ILE A 64 -21.08 -0.37 8.04
CA ILE A 64 -20.68 -1.25 9.16
C ILE A 64 -19.21 -1.00 9.54
N ILE A 65 -18.32 -0.89 8.55
CA ILE A 65 -16.89 -0.53 8.76
C ILE A 65 -16.76 0.87 9.38
N GLY A 66 -17.49 1.87 8.86
CA GLY A 66 -17.52 3.22 9.42
C GLY A 66 -18.01 3.27 10.88
N THR A 67 -18.96 2.41 11.24
CA THR A 67 -19.44 2.30 12.62
C THR A 67 -18.42 1.61 13.54
N ALA A 68 -17.69 0.61 13.03
CA ALA A 68 -16.63 -0.08 13.78
C ALA A 68 -15.45 0.86 14.08
N ARG A 69 -15.02 1.67 13.11
CA ARG A 69 -14.05 2.76 13.29
C ARG A 69 -14.41 3.62 14.49
N ASP A 70 -15.64 4.13 14.54
CA ASP A 70 -16.08 5.06 15.57
C ASP A 70 -16.15 4.38 16.95
N ILE A 71 -16.38 3.06 17.03
CA ILE A 71 -16.24 2.29 18.28
C ILE A 71 -14.77 2.16 18.68
N TYR A 72 -13.90 1.77 17.76
CA TYR A 72 -12.47 1.62 18.04
C TYR A 72 -11.83 2.93 18.47
N GLN A 73 -12.19 4.06 17.84
CA GLN A 73 -11.68 5.39 18.23
C GLN A 73 -12.06 5.74 19.68
N ARG A 74 -13.29 5.45 20.12
CA ARG A 74 -13.69 5.61 21.52
C ARG A 74 -12.90 4.69 22.46
N MET A 75 -12.69 3.43 22.08
CA MET A 75 -11.86 2.49 22.86
C MET A 75 -10.39 2.96 22.97
N ALA A 76 -9.84 3.54 21.90
CA ALA A 76 -8.49 4.08 21.86
C ALA A 76 -8.33 5.31 22.77
N THR A 77 -9.27 6.25 22.73
CA THR A 77 -9.29 7.41 23.64
C THR A 77 -9.39 6.98 25.10
N THR A 78 -10.28 6.06 25.47
CA THR A 78 -10.36 5.56 26.85
C THR A 78 -9.10 4.80 27.29
N ARG A 79 -8.44 4.06 26.38
CA ARG A 79 -7.12 3.46 26.66
C ARG A 79 -6.05 4.52 26.90
N GLU A 80 -6.04 5.60 26.11
CA GLU A 80 -5.10 6.70 26.28
C GLU A 80 -5.33 7.47 27.60
N GLU A 81 -6.58 7.73 27.99
CA GLU A 81 -6.92 8.35 29.28
C GLU A 81 -6.36 7.53 30.46
N ILE A 82 -6.59 6.21 30.47
CA ILE A 82 -6.06 5.27 31.47
C ILE A 82 -4.52 5.24 31.43
N TRP A 83 -3.92 5.29 30.24
CA TRP A 83 -2.47 5.29 30.05
C TRP A 83 -1.81 6.60 30.52
N ASN A 84 -2.48 7.74 30.35
CA ASN A 84 -1.99 9.03 30.83
C ASN A 84 -2.13 9.16 32.36
N VAL A 85 -3.21 8.63 32.95
CA VAL A 85 -3.34 8.51 34.43
C VAL A 85 -2.25 7.62 35.03
N THR A 86 -1.88 6.52 34.36
CA THR A 86 -0.82 5.61 34.85
C THR A 86 0.59 6.15 34.58
N LYS A 87 0.86 6.78 33.44
CA LYS A 87 2.11 7.51 33.15
C LYS A 87 2.37 8.66 34.12
N PHE A 88 1.33 9.33 34.62
CA PHE A 88 1.48 10.40 35.63
C PHE A 88 2.21 9.91 36.89
N LEU A 89 2.12 8.61 37.21
CA LEU A 89 2.79 7.97 38.33
C LEU A 89 4.24 7.52 38.03
N GLY A 90 4.76 7.73 36.81
CA GLY A 90 6.08 7.23 36.39
C GLY A 90 6.84 8.11 35.39
N LYS A 91 7.78 8.93 35.90
CA LYS A 91 8.91 9.52 35.14
C LYS A 91 10.19 8.73 35.46
N VAL A 92 11.27 8.71 34.65
CA VAL A 92 11.59 9.42 33.39
C VAL A 92 11.86 8.37 32.27
N VAL A 93 12.74 8.42 31.24
CA VAL A 93 13.91 9.23 30.80
C VAL A 93 13.87 9.33 29.26
N PRO A 94 14.16 10.49 28.63
CA PRO A 94 14.21 10.61 27.16
C PRO A 94 15.52 10.05 26.58
N ASN A 95 15.43 9.25 25.50
CA ASN A 95 16.58 8.53 24.92
C ASN A 95 16.85 8.85 23.43
N MET A 96 16.19 9.87 22.86
CA MET A 96 16.22 10.15 21.41
C MET A 96 17.54 10.69 20.87
N ALA A 97 18.39 11.30 21.71
CA ALA A 97 19.64 11.92 21.27
C ALA A 97 20.74 10.92 20.85
N ILE A 98 20.66 9.65 21.30
CA ILE A 98 21.70 8.64 21.04
C ILE A 98 21.49 7.93 19.70
N MET A 99 20.25 7.78 19.23
CA MET A 99 19.92 7.12 17.96
C MET A 99 20.54 7.84 16.75
N LYS A 100 20.29 9.15 16.60
CA LYS A 100 20.78 9.94 15.47
C LYS A 100 22.30 9.98 15.32
N ALA A 101 23.04 9.76 16.42
CA ALA A 101 24.51 9.66 16.38
C ALA A 101 25.02 8.28 15.95
N TYR A 102 24.20 7.23 16.05
CA TYR A 102 24.52 5.86 15.63
C TYR A 102 24.15 5.58 14.17
N GLU A 103 23.12 6.25 13.65
CA GLU A 103 22.61 6.04 12.29
C GLU A 103 23.56 6.59 11.21
N ALA A 104 24.13 7.79 11.43
CA ALA A 104 24.93 8.51 10.44
C ALA A 104 26.36 7.95 10.16
N LEU A 105 26.78 6.86 10.80
CA LEU A 105 28.18 6.39 10.79
C LEU A 105 28.42 5.01 10.16
N TRP A 106 27.37 4.26 9.77
CA TRP A 106 27.48 2.83 9.42
C TRP A 106 26.69 2.41 8.17
N GLY A 107 26.42 3.36 7.27
CA GLY A 107 25.80 3.11 5.98
C GLY A 107 26.82 2.77 4.89
N GLU A 108 26.54 1.77 4.05
CA GLU A 108 27.37 1.45 2.88
C GLU A 108 26.62 1.83 1.59
N ASN A 109 27.32 2.40 0.61
CA ASN A 109 26.75 2.53 -0.74
C ASN A 109 26.66 1.13 -1.37
N VAL A 110 25.45 0.72 -1.75
CA VAL A 110 25.14 -0.54 -2.43
C VAL A 110 25.10 -0.32 -3.93
N SER A 111 25.53 -1.31 -4.72
CA SER A 111 25.48 -1.31 -6.19
C SER A 111 24.80 -2.57 -6.71
N LEU A 112 24.37 -2.59 -7.98
CA LEU A 112 23.81 -3.80 -8.59
C LEU A 112 24.79 -4.98 -8.57
N ASP A 113 26.08 -4.69 -8.75
CA ASP A 113 27.17 -5.66 -8.59
C ASP A 113 27.30 -6.19 -7.16
N ASP A 114 26.86 -5.46 -6.13
CA ASP A 114 26.78 -6.01 -4.76
C ASP A 114 25.58 -6.94 -4.62
N LEU A 115 24.43 -6.59 -5.21
CA LEU A 115 23.21 -7.42 -5.16
C LEU A 115 23.44 -8.80 -5.81
N GLU A 116 24.13 -8.85 -6.95
CA GLU A 116 24.53 -10.14 -7.56
C GLU A 116 25.46 -10.96 -6.65
N LYS A 117 26.41 -10.33 -5.97
CA LYS A 117 27.30 -11.00 -5.00
C LYS A 117 26.54 -11.55 -3.79
N MET A 118 25.32 -11.08 -3.52
CA MET A 118 24.41 -11.64 -2.51
C MET A 118 23.56 -12.81 -3.03
N GLY A 119 23.51 -13.04 -4.36
CA GLY A 119 22.64 -14.02 -5.01
C GLY A 119 21.38 -13.45 -5.67
N ILE A 120 21.18 -12.12 -5.64
CA ILE A 120 19.99 -11.47 -6.21
C ILE A 120 20.16 -11.33 -7.73
N GLU A 121 19.37 -12.08 -8.50
CA GLU A 121 19.40 -12.05 -9.96
C GLU A 121 18.82 -10.72 -10.50
N ARG A 122 19.61 -9.94 -11.26
CA ARG A 122 19.17 -8.62 -11.80
C ARG A 122 17.82 -8.68 -12.52
N LYS A 123 17.60 -9.72 -13.35
CA LYS A 123 16.35 -9.97 -14.10
C LYS A 123 15.08 -10.10 -13.25
N THR A 124 15.21 -10.38 -11.94
CA THR A 124 14.09 -10.53 -10.98
C THR A 124 14.02 -9.40 -9.97
N PHE A 125 15.04 -8.54 -9.95
CA PHE A 125 15.07 -7.31 -9.18
C PHE A 125 14.27 -6.22 -9.91
N SER A 126 13.34 -5.62 -9.19
CA SER A 126 12.56 -4.46 -9.64
C SER A 126 12.86 -3.29 -8.70
N PRO A 127 13.32 -2.14 -9.18
CA PRO A 127 13.52 -0.94 -8.38
C PRO A 127 12.17 -0.24 -8.14
N LEU A 128 11.97 0.26 -6.93
CA LEU A 128 11.00 1.31 -6.62
C LEU A 128 11.78 2.62 -6.46
N VAL A 129 11.37 3.63 -7.21
CA VAL A 129 12.03 4.95 -7.31
C VAL A 129 11.00 6.07 -7.36
N ASP A 130 11.45 7.28 -7.06
CA ASP A 130 10.78 8.52 -7.43
C ASP A 130 11.40 9.10 -8.73
N LEU A 131 10.87 10.21 -9.24
CA LEU A 131 11.43 10.85 -10.44
C LEU A 131 12.86 11.39 -10.23
N GLY A 132 13.27 11.62 -8.99
CA GLY A 132 14.64 11.96 -8.60
C GLY A 132 15.73 10.98 -9.04
N ALA A 133 15.36 9.75 -9.42
CA ALA A 133 16.28 8.75 -9.94
C ALA A 133 16.79 9.05 -11.36
N PHE A 134 16.14 9.96 -12.09
CA PHE A 134 16.32 10.18 -13.51
C PHE A 134 16.90 11.58 -13.83
N PRO A 135 17.73 11.72 -14.88
CA PRO A 135 18.38 12.98 -15.22
C PRO A 135 17.43 13.93 -15.95
N LEU A 136 16.57 14.67 -15.22
CA LEU A 136 15.48 15.52 -15.73
C LEU A 136 15.84 16.28 -17.03
N GLN A 137 16.95 17.03 -17.06
CA GLN A 137 17.30 17.83 -18.25
C GLN A 137 17.53 16.94 -19.49
N LYS A 138 18.20 15.78 -19.34
CA LYS A 138 18.36 14.82 -20.45
C LYS A 138 17.02 14.23 -20.90
N VAL A 139 16.11 13.95 -19.96
CA VAL A 139 14.76 13.45 -20.29
C VAL A 139 13.98 14.50 -21.07
N ARG A 140 13.98 15.74 -20.59
CA ARG A 140 13.31 16.89 -21.20
C ARG A 140 13.79 17.18 -22.62
N GLU A 141 15.10 17.07 -22.84
CA GLU A 141 15.78 17.22 -24.14
C GLU A 141 15.60 16.02 -25.11
N GLY A 142 15.18 14.85 -24.62
CA GLY A 142 15.20 13.61 -25.41
C GLY A 142 16.61 13.03 -25.61
N THR A 143 17.53 13.31 -24.68
CA THR A 143 18.94 12.89 -24.71
C THR A 143 19.29 11.90 -23.58
N ALA A 144 18.29 11.38 -22.86
CA ALA A 144 18.47 10.37 -21.82
C ALA A 144 18.73 8.98 -22.43
N ASP A 145 19.88 8.38 -22.08
CA ASP A 145 20.21 7.01 -22.45
C ASP A 145 19.73 6.03 -21.35
N PHE A 146 18.67 5.30 -21.66
CA PHE A 146 18.10 4.25 -20.80
C PHE A 146 18.66 2.85 -21.10
N SER A 147 19.45 2.67 -22.16
CA SER A 147 19.92 1.34 -22.61
C SER A 147 20.72 0.62 -21.53
N ARG A 148 21.52 1.38 -20.77
CA ARG A 148 22.28 0.89 -19.59
C ARG A 148 21.42 0.22 -18.52
N LEU A 149 20.13 0.56 -18.39
CA LEU A 149 19.21 -0.12 -17.48
C LEU A 149 18.90 -1.54 -17.97
N LYS A 150 18.68 -1.69 -19.28
CA LYS A 150 18.45 -2.96 -19.96
C LYS A 150 19.71 -3.83 -19.97
N GLU A 151 20.89 -3.24 -20.21
CA GLU A 151 22.20 -3.89 -20.02
C GLU A 151 22.40 -4.36 -18.58
N ALA A 152 21.96 -3.56 -17.59
CA ALA A 152 21.92 -3.93 -16.19
C ALA A 152 20.81 -4.94 -15.83
N GLY A 153 20.10 -5.50 -16.81
CA GLY A 153 19.10 -6.56 -16.62
C GLY A 153 17.77 -6.11 -16.01
N ILE A 154 17.52 -4.80 -15.93
CA ILE A 154 16.25 -4.25 -15.43
C ILE A 154 15.18 -4.44 -16.51
N GLY A 155 14.11 -5.18 -16.18
CA GLY A 155 12.94 -5.38 -17.06
C GLY A 155 11.66 -4.68 -16.59
N SER A 156 11.66 -4.14 -15.38
CA SER A 156 10.54 -3.40 -14.79
C SER A 156 11.04 -2.33 -13.83
N ILE A 157 10.28 -1.25 -13.64
CA ILE A 157 10.50 -0.15 -12.69
C ILE A 157 9.15 0.21 -12.07
N VAL A 158 9.12 0.47 -10.75
CA VAL A 158 7.98 1.11 -10.07
C VAL A 158 8.32 2.59 -9.85
N ILE A 159 7.55 3.50 -10.45
CA ILE A 159 7.58 4.93 -10.13
C ILE A 159 6.54 5.17 -9.02
N MET A 160 6.98 5.66 -7.86
CA MET A 160 6.16 5.73 -6.64
C MET A 160 5.90 7.16 -6.19
N GLU A 161 4.63 7.48 -5.95
CA GLU A 161 4.22 8.70 -5.27
C GLU A 161 4.39 8.56 -3.75
N ASP A 162 5.28 9.33 -3.11
CA ASP A 162 5.60 9.15 -1.68
C ASP A 162 4.68 9.87 -0.67
N ARG A 163 4.23 9.08 0.31
CA ARG A 163 3.19 9.27 1.34
C ARG A 163 1.85 9.78 0.83
N ALA A 164 1.79 10.97 0.23
CA ALA A 164 0.54 11.66 -0.08
C ALA A 164 0.21 11.55 -1.58
N PRO A 165 -0.89 10.87 -1.97
CA PRO A 165 -1.21 10.56 -3.37
C PRO A 165 -1.81 11.77 -4.12
N HIS A 166 -1.00 12.80 -4.38
CA HIS A 166 -1.43 14.06 -4.98
C HIS A 166 -1.65 13.94 -6.50
N PHE A 167 -0.77 13.26 -7.22
CA PHE A 167 -0.86 13.01 -8.65
C PHE A 167 -1.91 11.94 -8.96
N TYR A 168 -1.77 10.75 -8.37
CA TYR A 168 -2.54 9.58 -8.79
C TYR A 168 -4.05 9.71 -8.53
N LEU A 169 -4.44 10.25 -7.36
CA LEU A 169 -5.86 10.36 -6.98
C LEU A 169 -6.53 11.70 -7.37
N ASN A 170 -5.80 12.62 -8.01
CA ASN A 170 -6.34 13.89 -8.51
C ASN A 170 -6.09 14.05 -10.02
N TYR A 171 -5.99 12.94 -10.77
CA TYR A 171 -5.71 12.99 -12.20
C TYR A 171 -6.95 13.35 -13.01
N GLY A 172 -6.97 14.58 -13.54
CA GLY A 172 -7.99 15.13 -14.41
C GLY A 172 -7.79 14.69 -15.86
N ASP A 173 -7.01 15.46 -16.62
CA ASP A 173 -6.63 15.22 -18.01
C ASP A 173 -5.12 15.50 -18.19
N PHE A 174 -4.54 15.09 -19.33
CA PHE A 174 -3.16 15.43 -19.67
C PHE A 174 -2.97 16.92 -20.04
N ASP A 175 -2.20 17.63 -19.23
CA ASP A 175 -1.63 18.95 -19.53
C ASP A 175 -0.10 18.85 -19.56
N ALA A 176 0.48 19.05 -20.74
CA ALA A 176 1.92 18.91 -21.00
C ALA A 176 2.82 19.77 -20.09
N ASP A 177 2.33 20.94 -19.66
CA ASP A 177 3.06 21.90 -18.83
C ASP A 177 2.73 21.77 -17.32
N ALA A 178 1.68 21.02 -16.97
CA ALA A 178 1.30 20.80 -15.57
C ALA A 178 2.36 20.03 -14.78
N THR A 179 2.61 20.46 -13.54
CA THR A 179 3.64 19.91 -12.67
C THR A 179 3.26 18.55 -12.08
N VAL A 180 4.21 17.62 -12.06
CA VAL A 180 4.07 16.26 -11.54
C VAL A 180 4.78 16.15 -10.17
N PRO A 181 4.06 15.98 -9.04
CA PRO A 181 4.63 15.99 -7.69
C PRO A 181 5.38 14.70 -7.28
N LEU A 182 5.83 13.89 -8.24
CA LEU A 182 6.47 12.57 -8.01
C LEU A 182 7.99 12.63 -7.76
N ASN A 183 8.53 13.77 -7.34
CA ASN A 183 9.97 14.00 -7.10
C ASN A 183 10.22 14.42 -5.63
N ARG A 184 10.12 13.47 -4.69
CA ARG A 184 10.26 13.73 -3.24
C ARG A 184 11.66 13.43 -2.69
N HIS A 185 12.38 12.50 -3.32
CA HIS A 185 13.69 12.00 -2.86
C HIS A 185 14.84 12.44 -3.78
N GLY A 186 14.53 13.09 -4.92
CA GLY A 186 15.48 13.77 -5.80
C GLY A 186 15.83 15.21 -5.39
N ASN A 187 16.25 15.98 -6.38
CA ASN A 187 16.54 17.40 -6.22
C ASN A 187 15.24 18.20 -6.05
N ALA A 188 15.10 18.97 -4.97
CA ALA A 188 13.91 19.77 -4.70
C ALA A 188 13.70 20.94 -5.68
N ASP A 189 14.75 21.37 -6.40
CA ASP A 189 14.65 22.39 -7.46
C ASP A 189 14.21 21.78 -8.82
N ASP A 190 14.19 20.45 -8.97
CA ASP A 190 13.84 19.77 -10.23
C ASP A 190 12.31 19.67 -10.39
N VAL A 191 11.72 20.70 -11.01
CA VAL A 191 10.30 20.70 -11.40
C VAL A 191 10.08 19.86 -12.65
N TRP A 192 9.34 18.76 -12.52
CA TRP A 192 8.91 17.86 -13.60
C TRP A 192 7.53 18.24 -14.12
N THR A 193 7.29 18.18 -15.44
CA THR A 193 5.94 18.30 -16.03
C THR A 193 5.40 16.96 -16.52
N MET A 194 4.11 16.90 -16.89
CA MET A 194 3.55 15.70 -17.53
C MET A 194 4.25 15.36 -18.87
N SER A 195 4.73 16.36 -19.62
CA SER A 195 5.54 16.09 -20.82
C SER A 195 6.90 15.44 -20.49
N ASP A 196 7.53 15.80 -19.36
CA ASP A 196 8.77 15.15 -18.92
C ASP A 196 8.52 13.72 -18.42
N LEU A 197 7.43 13.51 -17.66
CA LEU A 197 7.00 12.18 -17.24
C LEU A 197 6.70 11.28 -18.44
N LYS A 198 5.99 11.78 -19.46
CA LYS A 198 5.71 11.00 -20.67
C LYS A 198 6.99 10.62 -21.42
N LYS A 199 7.91 11.56 -21.63
CA LYS A 199 9.22 11.26 -22.27
C LYS A 199 10.03 10.22 -21.49
N LEU A 200 9.92 10.19 -20.15
CA LEU A 200 10.54 9.17 -19.31
C LEU A 200 9.92 7.79 -19.56
N VAL A 201 8.58 7.69 -19.58
CA VAL A 201 7.89 6.41 -19.82
C VAL A 201 8.15 5.90 -21.24
N ASP A 202 7.91 6.74 -22.25
CA ASP A 202 8.13 6.42 -23.67
C ASP A 202 9.58 5.93 -23.90
N GLY A 203 10.59 6.61 -23.32
CA GLY A 203 12.00 6.25 -23.43
C GLY A 203 12.44 4.99 -22.66
N LEU A 204 11.68 4.58 -21.63
CA LEU A 204 11.87 3.29 -20.96
C LEU A 204 11.26 2.16 -21.79
N HIS A 205 10.11 2.38 -22.44
CA HIS A 205 9.50 1.43 -23.37
C HIS A 205 10.36 1.17 -24.62
N GLU A 206 11.06 2.18 -25.13
CA GLU A 206 12.05 1.99 -26.22
C GLU A 206 13.14 0.95 -25.88
N GLN A 207 13.38 0.70 -24.59
CA GLN A 207 14.34 -0.30 -24.10
C GLN A 207 13.67 -1.60 -23.63
N ASP A 208 12.36 -1.79 -23.88
CA ASP A 208 11.56 -2.91 -23.37
C ASP A 208 11.65 -3.00 -21.82
N ILE A 209 11.49 -1.86 -21.14
CA ILE A 209 11.42 -1.78 -19.67
C ILE A 209 10.01 -1.38 -19.27
N LYS A 210 9.34 -2.22 -18.49
CA LYS A 210 7.98 -2.01 -18.02
C LYS A 210 7.91 -0.96 -16.90
N VAL A 211 6.98 -0.01 -16.97
CA VAL A 211 6.85 1.09 -16.02
C VAL A 211 5.52 1.00 -15.27
N VAL A 212 5.60 0.69 -13.98
CA VAL A 212 4.45 0.55 -13.09
C VAL A 212 4.30 1.84 -12.29
N ILE A 213 3.10 2.44 -12.30
CA ILE A 213 2.79 3.61 -11.46
C ILE A 213 2.30 3.15 -10.09
N GLY A 214 2.70 3.83 -9.01
CA GLY A 214 2.32 3.45 -7.65
C GLY A 214 2.03 4.62 -6.73
N PHE A 215 1.19 4.38 -5.73
CA PHE A 215 0.87 5.35 -4.69
C PHE A 215 0.64 4.67 -3.33
N TRP A 216 0.90 5.39 -2.24
CA TRP A 216 0.55 4.95 -0.89
C TRP A 216 -0.86 5.42 -0.51
N GLY A 217 -1.66 4.55 0.10
CA GLY A 217 -2.96 4.88 0.66
C GLY A 217 -2.82 5.49 2.06
N ASN A 218 -2.18 6.65 2.18
CA ASN A 218 -1.90 7.30 3.46
C ASN A 218 -2.67 8.64 3.63
N THR A 219 -2.92 9.03 4.87
CA THR A 219 -3.66 10.21 5.32
C THR A 219 -2.76 11.41 5.63
N ALA A 220 -1.43 11.22 5.53
CA ALA A 220 -0.46 12.30 5.59
C ALA A 220 -0.85 13.41 4.62
N GLU A 221 -0.90 14.63 5.14
CA GLU A 221 -1.20 15.84 4.36
C GLU A 221 -2.60 15.84 3.70
N HIS A 222 -3.57 15.05 4.21
CA HIS A 222 -4.94 14.97 3.65
C HIS A 222 -5.60 16.33 3.42
N GLU A 223 -5.46 17.29 4.34
CA GLU A 223 -5.97 18.66 4.21
C GLU A 223 -5.48 19.39 2.94
N LYS A 224 -4.32 19.00 2.39
CA LYS A 224 -3.71 19.55 1.17
C LYS A 224 -4.07 18.77 -0.09
N ASN A 225 -4.52 17.51 0.04
CA ASN A 225 -4.83 16.65 -1.10
C ASN A 225 -6.31 16.80 -1.46
N PRO A 226 -6.68 17.41 -2.60
CA PRO A 226 -8.08 17.78 -2.86
C PRO A 226 -9.05 16.60 -2.82
N PHE A 227 -8.66 15.45 -3.38
CA PHE A 227 -9.42 14.20 -3.33
C PHE A 227 -9.58 13.67 -1.92
N VAL A 228 -8.49 13.53 -1.15
CA VAL A 228 -8.56 12.95 0.21
C VAL A 228 -9.29 13.89 1.17
N ASN A 229 -9.13 15.21 1.02
CA ASN A 229 -9.87 16.22 1.77
C ASN A 229 -11.38 16.17 1.49
N ARG A 230 -11.79 16.12 0.21
CA ARG A 230 -13.21 15.95 -0.19
C ARG A 230 -13.81 14.67 0.42
N ASN A 231 -13.05 13.58 0.38
CA ASN A 231 -13.50 12.26 0.78
C ASN A 231 -13.16 11.88 2.23
N TRP A 232 -12.81 12.85 3.07
CA TRP A 232 -12.19 12.56 4.38
C TRP A 232 -13.09 11.75 5.32
N ASP A 233 -14.41 12.00 5.34
CA ASP A 233 -15.34 11.23 6.19
C ASP A 233 -15.44 9.74 5.83
N SER A 234 -15.25 9.40 4.56
CA SER A 234 -15.17 8.03 4.04
C SER A 234 -13.79 7.40 4.23
N LEU A 235 -12.73 8.17 3.92
CA LEU A 235 -11.34 7.70 3.87
C LEU A 235 -10.63 7.70 5.23
N LYS A 236 -11.23 8.25 6.29
CA LYS A 236 -10.69 8.21 7.66
C LYS A 236 -10.23 6.79 8.07
N PRO A 237 -9.07 6.63 8.73
CA PRO A 237 -8.54 5.33 9.14
C PRO A 237 -9.54 4.55 9.97
N VAL A 238 -9.76 3.26 9.65
CA VAL A 238 -10.64 2.37 10.44
C VAL A 238 -10.01 1.99 11.78
N VAL A 239 -8.69 1.94 11.85
CA VAL A 239 -7.92 1.64 13.05
C VAL A 239 -7.36 2.94 13.66
N PRO A 240 -7.62 3.21 14.95
CA PRO A 240 -7.05 4.37 15.64
C PRO A 240 -5.52 4.37 15.62
N TYR A 241 -4.93 5.56 15.49
CA TYR A 241 -3.49 5.75 15.32
C TYR A 241 -2.91 4.97 14.12
N SER A 242 -3.72 4.70 13.09
CA SER A 242 -3.19 4.39 11.77
C SER A 242 -3.13 5.65 10.93
N ASP A 243 -2.10 5.75 10.10
CA ASP A 243 -1.98 6.80 9.10
C ASP A 243 -2.59 6.36 7.76
N ASP A 244 -3.15 5.14 7.65
CA ASP A 244 -3.74 4.59 6.43
C ASP A 244 -5.15 5.13 6.11
N ILE A 245 -5.47 5.33 4.83
CA ILE A 245 -6.84 5.57 4.39
C ILE A 245 -7.71 4.32 4.56
N ASN A 246 -9.03 4.47 4.52
CA ASN A 246 -9.98 3.36 4.38
C ASN A 246 -10.34 3.11 2.90
N PRO A 247 -9.73 2.15 2.20
CA PRO A 247 -10.10 1.83 0.82
C PRO A 247 -11.40 1.02 0.69
N LEU A 248 -11.94 0.49 1.80
CA LEU A 248 -13.27 -0.11 1.84
C LEU A 248 -14.31 0.98 2.15
N SER A 249 -14.48 1.89 1.20
CA SER A 249 -15.35 3.06 1.31
C SER A 249 -15.93 3.53 -0.03
N PHE A 250 -16.95 4.38 0.03
CA PHE A 250 -17.49 5.14 -1.10
C PHE A 250 -16.85 6.53 -1.16
N VAL A 251 -16.41 6.93 -2.33
CA VAL A 251 -15.80 8.24 -2.61
C VAL A 251 -16.59 9.00 -3.67
N GLU A 252 -16.57 10.33 -3.56
CA GLU A 252 -17.03 11.28 -4.56
C GLU A 252 -15.89 11.58 -5.54
N ASP A 253 -16.16 11.39 -6.83
CA ASP A 253 -15.29 11.76 -7.94
C ASP A 253 -15.21 13.30 -8.15
N GLU A 254 -14.77 13.75 -9.33
CA GLU A 254 -14.72 15.18 -9.69
C GLU A 254 -16.08 15.78 -10.08
N HIS A 255 -17.14 14.97 -10.17
CA HIS A 255 -18.51 15.38 -10.48
C HIS A 255 -19.48 15.26 -9.29
N GLY A 256 -19.07 14.56 -8.22
CA GLY A 256 -19.89 14.25 -7.05
C GLY A 256 -20.63 12.91 -7.16
N GLU A 257 -20.27 12.04 -8.11
CA GLU A 257 -20.79 10.68 -8.17
C GLU A 257 -20.12 9.81 -7.10
N ARG A 258 -20.94 9.10 -6.31
CA ARG A 258 -20.47 8.24 -5.21
C ARG A 258 -20.22 6.81 -5.68
N ILE A 259 -18.95 6.46 -5.87
CA ILE A 259 -18.52 5.14 -6.34
C ILE A 259 -17.63 4.43 -5.31
N PRO A 260 -17.51 3.08 -5.34
CA PRO A 260 -16.54 2.36 -4.53
C PRO A 260 -15.11 2.83 -4.83
N PHE A 261 -14.27 3.02 -3.81
CA PHE A 261 -12.91 3.53 -4.01
C PHE A 261 -12.02 2.65 -4.91
N GLY A 262 -12.23 1.32 -4.90
CA GLY A 262 -11.57 0.41 -5.85
C GLY A 262 -11.91 0.71 -7.31
N ASP A 263 -13.14 1.17 -7.59
CA ASP A 263 -13.58 1.53 -8.94
C ASP A 263 -13.03 2.93 -9.33
N TYR A 264 -12.91 3.86 -8.37
CA TYR A 264 -12.21 5.15 -8.60
C TYR A 264 -10.72 4.96 -8.93
N ILE A 265 -10.04 4.02 -8.25
CA ILE A 265 -8.65 3.66 -8.55
C ILE A 265 -8.52 3.18 -10.01
N VAL A 266 -9.47 2.36 -10.50
CA VAL A 266 -9.51 1.92 -11.90
C VAL A 266 -9.73 3.09 -12.84
N GLN A 267 -10.66 4.00 -12.55
CA GLN A 267 -10.89 5.19 -13.39
C GLN A 267 -9.63 6.07 -13.51
N GLN A 268 -8.94 6.34 -12.40
CA GLN A 268 -7.67 7.08 -12.40
C GLN A 268 -6.58 6.31 -13.18
N TYR A 269 -6.52 4.98 -13.02
CA TYR A 269 -5.61 4.15 -13.81
C TYR A 269 -5.87 4.24 -15.31
N THR A 270 -7.13 4.10 -15.74
CA THR A 270 -7.53 4.15 -17.15
C THR A 270 -7.09 5.44 -17.83
N LYS A 271 -7.27 6.59 -17.16
CA LYS A 271 -6.77 7.89 -17.64
C LYS A 271 -5.24 7.89 -17.75
N LEU A 272 -4.54 7.50 -16.67
CA LEU A 272 -3.07 7.50 -16.61
C LEU A 272 -2.42 6.54 -17.62
N ASN A 273 -2.99 5.36 -17.85
CA ASN A 273 -2.53 4.43 -18.88
C ASN A 273 -2.74 5.01 -20.29
N ALA A 274 -3.90 5.62 -20.58
CA ALA A 274 -4.17 6.20 -21.90
C ALA A 274 -3.19 7.31 -22.29
N ASP A 275 -2.80 8.18 -21.35
CA ASP A 275 -1.91 9.32 -21.63
C ASP A 275 -0.41 8.96 -21.49
N PHE A 276 -0.02 8.17 -20.48
CA PHE A 276 1.39 7.85 -20.21
C PHE A 276 1.84 6.45 -20.67
N GLY A 277 0.94 5.48 -20.76
CA GLY A 277 1.26 4.10 -21.17
C GLY A 277 1.77 3.17 -20.07
N PHE A 278 1.49 3.44 -18.78
CA PHE A 278 1.95 2.59 -17.68
C PHE A 278 1.51 1.13 -17.84
N ASP A 279 2.39 0.19 -17.49
CA ASP A 279 2.24 -1.27 -17.66
C ASP A 279 1.73 -2.00 -16.40
N GLY A 280 1.07 -1.26 -15.51
CA GLY A 280 0.56 -1.78 -14.25
C GLY A 280 0.48 -0.76 -13.13
N LEU A 281 -0.15 -1.20 -12.03
CA LEU A 281 -0.44 -0.42 -10.84
C LEU A 281 0.18 -1.07 -9.60
N PHE A 282 0.77 -0.23 -8.73
CA PHE A 282 1.31 -0.61 -7.43
C PHE A 282 0.51 0.03 -6.30
N LEU A 283 -0.14 -0.82 -5.49
CA LEU A 283 -0.91 -0.44 -4.31
C LEU A 283 -0.02 -0.57 -3.07
N GLY A 284 0.39 0.57 -2.49
CA GLY A 284 1.26 0.64 -1.31
C GLY A 284 0.59 0.34 0.04
N ASP A 285 1.33 0.60 1.14
CA ASP A 285 0.82 0.88 2.50
C ASP A 285 -0.59 1.48 2.51
N GLY A 286 -1.43 0.97 3.41
CA GLY A 286 -2.84 1.37 3.57
C GLY A 286 -3.81 0.75 2.56
N LEU A 287 -3.30 0.16 1.47
CA LEU A 287 -4.11 -0.54 0.45
C LEU A 287 -4.06 -2.07 0.60
N MET A 288 -3.64 -2.57 1.77
CA MET A 288 -3.66 -4.00 2.07
C MET A 288 -3.92 -4.31 3.55
N GLY A 289 -5.21 -4.40 3.89
CA GLY A 289 -5.68 -4.74 5.23
C GLY A 289 -5.66 -3.58 6.23
N PHE A 290 -6.43 -3.73 7.30
CA PHE A 290 -6.52 -2.77 8.39
C PHE A 290 -5.44 -3.03 9.45
N ARG A 291 -4.64 -2.01 9.77
CA ARG A 291 -3.49 -2.08 10.67
C ARG A 291 -3.31 -0.77 11.45
N SER A 292 -2.40 -0.75 12.42
CA SER A 292 -1.72 0.45 12.92
C SER A 292 -0.30 0.08 13.32
N PHE A 293 0.68 0.91 12.95
CA PHE A 293 2.07 0.78 13.44
C PHE A 293 2.22 1.16 14.92
N LEU A 294 1.35 2.05 15.41
CA LEU A 294 1.44 2.65 16.75
C LEU A 294 0.70 1.82 17.81
N ASP A 295 -0.28 1.01 17.40
CA ASP A 295 -1.01 0.08 18.27
C ASP A 295 -1.11 -1.35 17.67
N PRO A 296 0.02 -2.02 17.35
CA PRO A 296 0.06 -3.34 16.70
C PRO A 296 -0.43 -4.49 17.60
N HIS A 297 -0.85 -4.18 18.84
CA HIS A 297 -1.41 -5.10 19.82
C HIS A 297 -2.79 -4.65 20.31
N GLY A 298 -3.42 -3.68 19.63
CA GLY A 298 -4.80 -3.30 19.90
C GLY A 298 -5.78 -4.45 19.61
N PRO A 299 -7.00 -4.40 20.19
CA PRO A 299 -7.98 -5.50 20.13
C PRO A 299 -8.73 -5.59 18.79
N TYR A 300 -8.11 -5.12 17.70
CA TYR A 300 -8.70 -5.07 16.37
C TYR A 300 -8.63 -6.44 15.70
N ASN A 301 -9.73 -6.87 15.10
CA ASN A 301 -9.83 -8.16 14.41
C ASN A 301 -10.89 -8.06 13.32
N PHE A 302 -10.43 -7.92 12.08
CA PHE A 302 -11.25 -7.75 10.88
C PHE A 302 -11.38 -9.05 10.07
N ALA A 303 -11.33 -10.20 10.74
CA ALA A 303 -11.33 -11.51 10.09
C ALA A 303 -12.65 -11.86 9.38
N GLU A 304 -13.66 -10.99 9.45
CA GLU A 304 -14.95 -11.14 8.78
C GLU A 304 -14.96 -10.32 7.48
N GLU A 305 -14.21 -9.23 7.39
CA GLU A 305 -14.09 -8.31 6.25
C GLU A 305 -13.21 -8.86 5.09
N GLN A 306 -12.69 -10.08 5.22
CA GLN A 306 -11.80 -10.73 4.22
C GLN A 306 -12.39 -10.80 2.81
N TYR A 307 -13.71 -10.91 2.69
CA TYR A 307 -14.39 -10.95 1.40
C TYR A 307 -14.49 -9.55 0.76
N LEU A 308 -14.57 -8.47 1.54
CA LEU A 308 -14.57 -7.09 1.03
C LEU A 308 -13.20 -6.71 0.49
N TRP A 309 -12.13 -7.11 1.16
CA TRP A 309 -10.76 -6.99 0.61
C TRP A 309 -10.56 -7.87 -0.63
N THR A 310 -11.20 -9.04 -0.71
CA THR A 310 -11.18 -9.87 -1.93
C THR A 310 -11.95 -9.21 -3.08
N ASP A 311 -13.08 -8.57 -2.82
CA ASP A 311 -13.86 -7.80 -3.78
C ASP A 311 -13.09 -6.55 -4.28
N PHE A 312 -12.45 -5.81 -3.37
CA PHE A 312 -11.57 -4.68 -3.70
C PHE A 312 -10.43 -5.09 -4.64
N TYR A 313 -9.67 -6.13 -4.30
CA TYR A 313 -8.58 -6.61 -5.17
C TYR A 313 -9.10 -7.14 -6.51
N ARG A 314 -10.26 -7.81 -6.53
CA ARG A 314 -10.91 -8.28 -7.75
C ARG A 314 -11.35 -7.12 -8.67
N ARG A 315 -11.91 -6.03 -8.13
CA ARG A 315 -12.27 -4.83 -8.90
C ARG A 315 -11.05 -4.23 -9.58
N VAL A 316 -10.02 -3.91 -8.79
CA VAL A 316 -8.81 -3.25 -9.30
C VAL A 316 -8.11 -4.14 -10.32
N TYR A 317 -7.99 -5.45 -10.05
CA TYR A 317 -7.40 -6.40 -11.00
C TYR A 317 -8.20 -6.51 -12.31
N ASN A 318 -9.52 -6.72 -12.23
CA ASN A 318 -10.34 -6.86 -13.45
C ASN A 318 -10.34 -5.56 -14.25
N GLY A 319 -10.44 -4.39 -13.60
CA GLY A 319 -10.37 -3.09 -14.26
C GLY A 319 -9.03 -2.82 -14.94
N LEU A 320 -7.91 -3.22 -14.33
CA LEU A 320 -6.60 -3.23 -14.99
C LEU A 320 -6.60 -4.08 -16.25
N LYS A 321 -7.14 -5.31 -16.18
CA LYS A 321 -7.22 -6.24 -17.31
C LYS A 321 -8.24 -5.84 -18.39
N GLU A 322 -9.17 -4.95 -18.08
CA GLU A 322 -10.09 -4.31 -19.04
C GLU A 322 -9.45 -3.10 -19.76
N VAL A 323 -8.40 -2.51 -19.18
CA VAL A 323 -7.54 -1.49 -19.84
C VAL A 323 -6.50 -2.16 -20.75
N ASP A 324 -5.68 -3.06 -20.22
CA ASP A 324 -4.83 -3.98 -21.00
C ASP A 324 -4.66 -5.32 -20.27
N GLU A 325 -4.83 -6.45 -20.98
CA GLU A 325 -4.64 -7.80 -20.44
C GLU A 325 -3.20 -8.01 -19.92
N ALA A 326 -2.22 -7.28 -20.45
CA ALA A 326 -0.83 -7.31 -20.03
C ALA A 326 -0.55 -6.58 -18.70
N ASP A 327 -1.39 -5.62 -18.29
CA ASP A 327 -1.08 -4.70 -17.18
C ASP A 327 -1.07 -5.39 -15.82
N THR A 328 -0.07 -5.09 -15.00
CA THR A 328 0.22 -5.88 -13.79
C THR A 328 -0.24 -5.22 -12.49
N LEU A 329 -0.88 -5.99 -11.59
CA LEU A 329 -1.23 -5.50 -10.24
C LEU A 329 -0.19 -5.94 -9.19
N TRP A 330 0.41 -4.97 -8.51
CA TRP A 330 1.42 -5.15 -7.46
C TRP A 330 0.80 -4.76 -6.11
N ALA A 331 0.72 -5.70 -5.18
CA ALA A 331 0.12 -5.50 -3.85
C ALA A 331 1.18 -5.46 -2.75
N TYR A 332 1.22 -4.40 -1.95
CA TYR A 332 2.26 -4.18 -0.96
C TYR A 332 1.85 -4.59 0.47
N ASP A 333 2.29 -5.77 0.90
CA ASP A 333 2.20 -6.24 2.29
C ASP A 333 3.25 -5.54 3.16
N CYS A 334 2.88 -4.30 3.50
CA CYS A 334 3.57 -3.41 4.40
C CYS A 334 3.70 -3.91 5.85
N MET A 335 3.05 -5.02 6.21
CA MET A 335 3.21 -5.64 7.54
C MET A 335 4.05 -6.91 7.49
N ALA A 336 4.37 -7.45 6.30
CA ALA A 336 5.00 -8.76 6.11
C ALA A 336 4.29 -9.86 6.91
N ASN A 337 2.97 -9.92 6.79
CA ASN A 337 2.11 -10.78 7.60
C ASN A 337 1.83 -12.13 6.92
N GLY A 338 2.11 -13.23 7.62
CA GLY A 338 1.66 -14.56 7.20
C GLY A 338 0.13 -14.70 7.32
N PRO A 339 -0.48 -15.75 6.74
CA PRO A 339 -1.94 -15.84 6.55
C PRO A 339 -2.77 -15.63 7.83
N ALA A 340 -2.31 -16.11 8.99
CA ALA A 340 -3.01 -15.96 10.26
C ALA A 340 -2.99 -14.53 10.83
N ALA A 341 -1.99 -13.71 10.46
CA ALA A 341 -1.90 -12.31 10.83
C ALA A 341 -2.61 -11.41 9.80
N ALA A 342 -2.41 -11.68 8.51
CA ALA A 342 -3.14 -11.01 7.42
C ALA A 342 -4.65 -11.15 7.58
N ARG A 343 -5.14 -12.35 7.93
CA ARG A 343 -6.55 -12.60 8.25
C ARG A 343 -7.09 -11.73 9.38
N ARG A 344 -6.30 -11.45 10.43
CA ARG A 344 -6.71 -10.56 11.54
C ARG A 344 -6.84 -9.11 11.09
N ASN A 345 -6.03 -8.71 10.11
CA ASN A 345 -6.11 -7.41 9.43
C ASN A 345 -7.17 -7.39 8.31
N GLY A 346 -7.94 -8.48 8.15
CA GLY A 346 -9.01 -8.59 7.17
C GLY A 346 -8.57 -8.94 5.75
N VAL A 347 -7.41 -9.55 5.55
CA VAL A 347 -6.99 -10.03 4.22
C VAL A 347 -6.85 -11.55 4.20
N SER A 348 -7.65 -12.21 3.36
CA SER A 348 -7.42 -13.60 2.98
C SER A 348 -6.38 -13.65 1.86
N LEU A 349 -5.13 -13.98 2.21
CA LEU A 349 -4.03 -14.06 1.24
C LEU A 349 -4.30 -15.09 0.13
N GLU A 350 -4.99 -16.18 0.46
CA GLU A 350 -5.42 -17.20 -0.51
C GLU A 350 -6.49 -16.64 -1.47
N SER A 351 -7.49 -15.91 -0.96
CA SER A 351 -8.58 -15.35 -1.77
C SER A 351 -8.14 -14.21 -2.69
N ILE A 352 -7.12 -13.41 -2.30
CA ILE A 352 -6.56 -12.36 -3.19
C ILE A 352 -5.51 -12.88 -4.18
N THR A 353 -4.93 -14.07 -3.97
CA THR A 353 -3.86 -14.63 -4.83
C THR A 353 -4.21 -14.68 -6.35
N PRO A 354 -5.46 -14.91 -6.79
CA PRO A 354 -5.83 -14.81 -8.20
C PRO A 354 -5.75 -13.39 -8.77
N TYR A 355 -5.98 -12.37 -7.94
CA TYR A 355 -6.23 -10.96 -8.34
C TYR A 355 -5.04 -10.04 -8.07
N ILE A 356 -3.82 -10.56 -8.14
CA ILE A 356 -2.55 -9.84 -8.00
C ILE A 356 -1.52 -10.55 -8.88
N ASP A 357 -0.62 -9.84 -9.55
CA ASP A 357 0.46 -10.45 -10.33
C ASP A 357 1.77 -10.49 -9.54
N HIS A 358 2.00 -9.47 -8.70
CA HIS A 358 3.11 -9.40 -7.77
C HIS A 358 2.64 -9.11 -6.34
N TYR A 359 3.15 -9.88 -5.39
CA TYR A 359 2.95 -9.64 -3.95
C TYR A 359 4.26 -9.15 -3.37
N ILE A 360 4.28 -7.98 -2.74
CA ILE A 360 5.50 -7.40 -2.18
C ILE A 360 5.50 -7.56 -0.67
N PHE A 361 6.43 -8.37 -0.17
CA PHE A 361 6.56 -8.68 1.24
C PHE A 361 7.57 -7.72 1.92
N GLN A 362 7.08 -6.76 2.74
CA GLN A 362 7.93 -5.73 3.37
C GLN A 362 8.85 -6.30 4.47
N SER A 363 10.09 -6.57 4.10
CA SER A 363 11.15 -7.06 4.99
C SER A 363 12.28 -6.04 5.20
N TYR A 364 12.16 -4.79 4.74
CA TYR A 364 13.27 -3.82 4.78
C TYR A 364 13.56 -3.15 6.14
N GLY A 365 12.78 -3.44 7.20
CA GLY A 365 13.05 -2.89 8.53
C GLY A 365 14.48 -3.13 9.02
N ASN A 366 15.04 -4.31 8.70
CA ASN A 366 16.38 -4.70 9.16
C ASN A 366 17.53 -4.08 8.35
N ASP A 367 17.45 -3.89 7.04
CA ASP A 367 18.56 -3.43 6.20
C ASP A 367 18.53 -1.93 5.88
N ALA A 368 17.35 -1.29 5.79
CA ALA A 368 17.23 0.16 5.68
C ALA A 368 17.57 0.85 7.01
N TRP A 369 16.86 0.46 8.06
CA TRP A 369 16.78 1.22 9.30
C TRP A 369 17.52 0.55 10.47
N GLY A 370 17.56 -0.77 10.48
CA GLY A 370 18.29 -1.58 11.46
C GLY A 370 17.47 -1.97 12.69
N LYS A 371 18.05 -2.91 13.46
CA LYS A 371 17.45 -3.64 14.59
C LYS A 371 16.71 -2.83 15.68
N ASP A 372 16.89 -1.51 15.74
CA ASP A 372 16.38 -0.61 16.78
C ASP A 372 15.30 0.36 16.26
N TYR A 373 15.05 0.41 14.94
CA TYR A 373 14.13 1.38 14.33
C TYR A 373 12.67 1.10 14.68
N MET A 374 11.93 2.19 14.98
CA MET A 374 10.61 2.23 15.63
C MET A 374 10.44 1.48 16.96
N LYS A 375 11.24 0.44 17.25
CA LYS A 375 11.00 -0.57 18.30
C LYS A 375 9.61 -1.24 18.22
N VAL A 376 8.97 -1.19 17.05
CA VAL A 376 7.65 -1.79 16.81
C VAL A 376 7.78 -3.32 16.92
N PRO A 377 6.98 -4.00 17.77
CA PRO A 377 7.02 -5.46 17.90
C PRO A 377 6.61 -6.16 16.59
N GLY A 378 7.60 -6.51 15.77
CA GLY A 378 7.38 -7.15 14.47
C GLY A 378 8.69 -7.46 13.75
N TYR A 379 9.36 -6.44 13.22
CA TYR A 379 10.45 -6.61 12.26
C TYR A 379 11.67 -7.35 12.84
N ASN A 380 11.84 -8.58 12.37
CA ASN A 380 12.90 -9.51 12.76
C ASN A 380 13.02 -10.52 11.62
N VAL A 381 14.22 -10.66 11.05
CA VAL A 381 14.43 -11.50 9.86
C VAL A 381 13.92 -12.94 10.02
N HIS A 382 13.94 -13.51 11.24
CA HIS A 382 13.41 -14.85 11.53
C HIS A 382 11.88 -14.90 11.69
N ARG A 383 11.24 -13.80 12.09
CA ARG A 383 9.76 -13.69 11.99
C ARG A 383 9.39 -13.58 10.53
N ASP A 384 10.08 -12.72 9.79
CA ASP A 384 9.82 -12.42 8.39
C ASP A 384 10.02 -13.69 7.52
N GLU A 385 11.10 -14.46 7.77
CA GLU A 385 11.34 -15.83 7.29
C GLU A 385 10.15 -16.77 7.57
N GLN A 386 9.66 -16.84 8.81
CA GLN A 386 8.52 -17.68 9.16
C GLN A 386 7.20 -17.23 8.51
N GLN A 387 6.98 -15.91 8.36
CA GLN A 387 5.78 -15.39 7.71
C GLN A 387 5.81 -15.69 6.20
N ILE A 388 6.90 -15.38 5.49
CA ILE A 388 7.03 -15.67 4.05
C ILE A 388 7.02 -17.19 3.78
N ALA A 389 7.64 -18.00 4.64
CA ALA A 389 7.58 -19.46 4.58
C ALA A 389 6.17 -20.01 4.82
N SER A 390 5.27 -19.26 5.47
CA SER A 390 3.87 -19.65 5.70
C SER A 390 2.90 -19.26 4.59
N LEU A 391 3.32 -18.47 3.58
CA LEU A 391 2.44 -18.02 2.49
C LEU A 391 1.94 -19.19 1.60
N PRO A 392 0.75 -19.06 0.97
CA PRO A 392 0.22 -20.04 0.03
C PRO A 392 1.22 -20.38 -1.11
N PRO A 393 1.29 -21.63 -1.60
CA PRO A 393 2.24 -22.03 -2.64
C PRO A 393 2.10 -21.25 -3.95
N GLU A 394 0.88 -20.92 -4.36
CA GLU A 394 0.62 -20.10 -5.55
C GLU A 394 1.01 -18.64 -5.34
N LEU A 395 0.79 -18.10 -4.13
CA LEU A 395 1.21 -16.74 -3.79
C LEU A 395 2.74 -16.61 -3.84
N LYS A 396 3.48 -17.57 -3.27
CA LYS A 396 4.96 -17.57 -3.26
C LYS A 396 5.58 -17.43 -4.64
N LYS A 397 4.95 -17.93 -5.71
CA LYS A 397 5.42 -17.76 -7.09
C LYS A 397 5.40 -16.29 -7.53
N LYS A 398 4.45 -15.52 -7.00
CA LYS A 398 4.23 -14.08 -7.25
C LYS A 398 4.97 -13.17 -6.26
N VAL A 399 5.52 -13.71 -5.16
CA VAL A 399 6.16 -12.91 -4.11
C VAL A 399 7.49 -12.33 -4.58
N LYS A 400 7.63 -11.01 -4.49
CA LYS A 400 8.91 -10.30 -4.34
C LYS A 400 9.09 -9.93 -2.86
N TYR A 401 10.31 -10.03 -2.33
CA TYR A 401 10.61 -9.48 -1.00
C TYR A 401 11.36 -8.14 -1.12
N SER A 402 11.15 -7.22 -0.16
CA SER A 402 11.76 -5.89 -0.24
C SER A 402 13.16 -5.80 0.40
N ILE A 403 14.12 -5.16 -0.30
CA ILE A 403 15.37 -4.66 0.29
C ILE A 403 15.39 -3.14 0.28
N GLY A 404 15.89 -2.52 1.34
CA GLY A 404 15.98 -1.06 1.44
C GLY A 404 17.38 -0.60 1.10
N LEU A 405 17.55 0.09 -0.04
CA LEU A 405 18.87 0.37 -0.61
C LEU A 405 19.52 1.63 -0.03
N GLY A 406 18.72 2.66 0.22
CA GLY A 406 19.11 3.90 0.89
C GLY A 406 18.11 5.00 0.56
N ASP A 407 18.12 6.09 1.32
CA ASP A 407 17.49 7.34 0.89
C ASP A 407 18.38 8.53 1.29
N ALA A 408 18.66 9.38 0.31
CA ALA A 408 19.40 10.61 0.49
C ALA A 408 18.60 11.64 1.30
N VAL A 409 17.27 11.66 1.19
CA VAL A 409 16.39 12.66 1.83
C VAL A 409 16.03 12.29 3.27
N GLU A 410 15.68 11.03 3.54
CA GLU A 410 15.51 10.50 4.91
C GLU A 410 16.84 10.16 5.61
N HIS A 411 17.97 10.31 4.92
CA HIS A 411 19.35 10.18 5.42
C HIS A 411 19.74 8.80 5.97
N TRP A 412 19.18 7.71 5.43
CA TRP A 412 19.56 6.33 5.79
C TRP A 412 20.16 5.58 4.60
N LYS A 413 20.88 4.48 4.86
CA LYS A 413 21.54 3.67 3.82
C LYS A 413 21.44 2.18 4.13
N GLY A 414 21.26 1.40 3.06
CA GLY A 414 21.26 -0.05 3.11
C GLY A 414 22.57 -0.60 3.69
N ARG A 415 22.48 -1.77 4.34
CA ARG A 415 23.65 -2.44 4.94
C ARG A 415 23.86 -3.81 4.34
N LYS A 416 24.92 -3.95 3.53
CA LYS A 416 25.16 -5.13 2.67
C LYS A 416 25.06 -6.45 3.43
N LYS A 417 25.69 -6.56 4.61
CA LYS A 417 25.61 -7.75 5.47
C LYS A 417 24.16 -8.17 5.73
N TRP A 418 23.29 -7.23 6.13
CA TRP A 418 21.90 -7.51 6.49
C TRP A 418 21.05 -7.83 5.26
N MET A 419 21.38 -7.29 4.08
CA MET A 419 20.79 -7.72 2.81
C MET A 419 21.17 -9.16 2.45
N THR A 420 22.43 -9.55 2.61
CA THR A 420 22.90 -10.94 2.40
C THR A 420 22.19 -11.90 3.36
N GLU A 421 22.21 -11.59 4.66
CA GLU A 421 21.59 -12.38 5.73
C GLU A 421 20.08 -12.55 5.49
N LYS A 422 19.39 -11.48 5.07
CA LYS A 422 17.98 -11.54 4.64
C LYS A 422 17.79 -12.38 3.37
N HIS A 423 18.58 -12.18 2.32
CA HIS A 423 18.42 -12.91 1.06
C HIS A 423 18.57 -14.43 1.28
N MET A 424 19.52 -14.85 2.11
CA MET A 424 19.73 -16.27 2.45
C MET A 424 18.53 -16.93 3.14
N LEU A 425 17.73 -16.17 3.91
CA LEU A 425 16.57 -16.68 4.66
C LEU A 425 15.23 -16.48 3.93
N ILE A 426 15.05 -15.34 3.25
CA ILE A 426 13.78 -14.91 2.66
C ILE A 426 13.74 -15.18 1.14
N GLY A 427 14.88 -15.08 0.44
CA GLY A 427 14.99 -15.29 -1.01
C GLY A 427 14.43 -16.64 -1.49
N PRO A 428 14.69 -17.78 -0.82
CA PRO A 428 14.13 -19.09 -1.16
C PRO A 428 12.58 -19.20 -1.09
N HIS A 429 11.89 -18.14 -0.67
CA HIS A 429 10.43 -18.08 -0.54
C HIS A 429 9.78 -17.00 -1.43
N ALA A 430 10.58 -16.23 -2.17
CA ALA A 430 10.13 -15.14 -3.03
C ALA A 430 10.33 -15.48 -4.53
N GLY A 431 9.38 -16.21 -5.12
CA GLY A 431 9.48 -16.76 -6.48
C GLY A 431 9.54 -15.73 -7.62
N ALA A 432 9.14 -14.48 -7.37
CA ALA A 432 9.24 -13.38 -8.34
C ALA A 432 10.45 -12.44 -8.07
N GLY A 433 11.30 -12.77 -7.10
CA GLY A 433 12.55 -12.09 -6.81
C GLY A 433 12.44 -10.99 -5.76
N THR A 434 12.87 -9.78 -6.11
CA THR A 434 13.19 -8.72 -5.13
C THR A 434 12.63 -7.37 -5.56
N LEU A 435 12.13 -6.58 -4.60
CA LEU A 435 11.86 -5.15 -4.80
C LEU A 435 12.96 -4.32 -4.10
N GLY A 436 13.67 -3.48 -4.86
CA GLY A 436 14.64 -2.52 -4.35
C GLY A 436 13.97 -1.21 -3.96
N VAL A 437 13.67 -1.01 -2.69
CA VAL A 437 12.94 0.16 -2.22
C VAL A 437 13.87 1.34 -2.03
N TRP A 438 13.45 2.49 -2.58
CA TRP A 438 14.19 3.74 -2.73
C TRP A 438 15.53 3.52 -3.46
N SER A 439 15.45 2.98 -4.68
CA SER A 439 16.63 2.70 -5.53
C SER A 439 17.28 3.96 -6.13
N THR A 440 16.80 5.15 -5.79
CA THR A 440 17.12 6.46 -6.39
C THR A 440 18.63 6.74 -6.47
N GLU A 441 19.42 6.55 -5.39
CA GLU A 441 20.89 6.71 -5.45
C GLU A 441 21.52 5.79 -6.49
N ILE A 442 21.18 4.49 -6.46
CA ILE A 442 21.76 3.45 -7.33
C ILE A 442 21.42 3.72 -8.80
N PHE A 443 20.18 4.11 -9.08
CA PHE A 443 19.74 4.46 -10.43
C PHE A 443 20.45 5.70 -10.97
N SER A 444 20.61 6.74 -10.15
CA SER A 444 21.35 7.95 -10.54
C SER A 444 22.79 7.66 -10.99
N HIS A 445 23.40 6.55 -10.55
CA HIS A 445 24.75 6.15 -10.95
C HIS A 445 24.83 5.52 -12.35
N LEU A 446 23.74 4.98 -12.88
CA LEU A 446 23.70 4.40 -14.23
C LEU A 446 23.68 5.48 -15.33
N PHE A 447 23.24 6.70 -15.01
CA PHE A 447 23.13 7.82 -15.96
C PHE A 447 24.35 8.76 -16.02
N LYS A 448 25.43 8.44 -15.27
CA LYS A 448 26.68 9.21 -15.15
C LYS A 448 27.76 8.70 -16.11
#